data_AF-A0A6C0CXQ1-F1
#
_entry.id   AF-A0A6C0CXQ1-F1
#
_cell.length_a   1.000
_cell.length_b   1.000
_cell.length_c   1.000
_cell.angle_alpha   90.00
_cell.angle_beta   90.00
_cell.angle_gamma   90.00
#
_symmetry.space_group_name_H-M   'P 1'
#
loop_
_entity.id
_entity.type
_entity.pdbx_description
1 polymer ?
#
loop_
_entity_poly.entity_id
_entity_poly.type
_entity_poly.pdbx_seq_one_letter_code
_entity_poly.pdbx_strand_id
1 'polypeptide(L)'
;MNDVFFGEENNINDFNLDTSWIQEFESIDYNYKQFYNEVIGDIKICSIYVDKNNNIENIKQELLELSKENLITKEEIIKIIKQNSVSQKKRYTLLSLLKYNIDLDASNVIHYLKQQKKQLKSDAYLSLVKNIDNIPLNSTINMMQDLNTIFILFYEKYMSSNNITKKVYIQNHTKTKKKQLKVS
;
A
#
# COMPACT_ATOMS: atom_id res chain seq x y z
N MET A 1 20.70 51.47 -66.97
CA MET A 1 19.61 51.11 -67.91
C MET A 1 19.67 49.60 -68.11
N ASN A 2 18.50 48.97 -68.20
CA ASN A 2 18.19 47.53 -68.22
C ASN A 2 17.74 46.96 -66.86
N ASP A 3 16.55 47.41 -66.48
CA ASP A 3 15.30 46.64 -66.46
C ASP A 3 15.18 45.39 -65.58
N VAL A 4 14.55 45.67 -64.44
CA VAL A 4 13.50 44.93 -63.73
C VAL A 4 12.89 43.73 -64.48
N PHE A 5 12.93 42.56 -63.83
CA PHE A 5 11.85 41.57 -63.86
C PHE A 5 11.52 41.14 -62.43
N PHE A 6 10.30 41.47 -61.99
CA PHE A 6 9.64 40.94 -60.80
C PHE A 6 9.13 39.51 -61.10
N GLY A 7 9.24 38.60 -60.14
CA GLY A 7 8.74 37.22 -60.22
C GLY A 7 8.44 36.65 -58.84
N GLU A 8 7.26 37.00 -58.34
CA GLU A 8 6.34 36.27 -57.47
C GLU A 8 6.84 35.40 -56.30
N GLU A 9 6.46 35.88 -55.11
CA GLU A 9 5.82 35.15 -54.01
C GLU A 9 6.13 33.66 -53.84
N ASN A 10 6.80 33.34 -52.73
CA ASN A 10 6.30 32.33 -51.80
C ASN A 10 6.60 32.81 -50.38
N ASN A 11 5.79 33.77 -49.94
CA ASN A 11 5.49 33.93 -48.52
C ASN A 11 4.80 32.63 -48.13
N ILE A 12 5.57 31.62 -47.70
CA ILE A 12 5.02 30.45 -47.04
C ILE A 12 4.43 31.01 -45.77
N ASN A 13 3.15 31.38 -45.88
CA ASN A 13 2.31 31.80 -44.79
C ASN A 13 2.63 30.87 -43.63
N ASP A 14 3.16 31.49 -42.57
CA ASP A 14 3.16 30.99 -41.22
C ASP A 14 1.79 30.31 -41.03
N PHE A 15 1.77 28.98 -41.11
CA PHE A 15 0.58 28.18 -40.87
C PHE A 15 0.27 28.40 -39.39
N ASN A 16 -0.45 29.48 -39.10
CA ASN A 16 -1.04 29.75 -37.81
C ASN A 16 -2.14 28.71 -37.62
N LEU A 17 -1.70 27.51 -37.24
CA LEU A 17 -2.52 26.33 -37.06
C LEU A 17 -3.44 26.64 -35.87
N ASP A 18 -4.75 26.63 -36.10
CA ASP A 18 -5.72 26.82 -35.03
C ASP A 18 -5.60 25.64 -34.05
N THR A 19 -5.04 25.93 -32.87
CA THR A 19 -4.84 24.98 -31.77
C THR A 19 -5.87 25.17 -30.66
N SER A 20 -6.91 26.00 -30.87
CA SER A 20 -7.94 26.28 -29.86
C SER A 20 -8.63 25.01 -29.39
N TRP A 21 -8.91 24.07 -30.32
CA TRP A 21 -9.49 22.77 -29.98
C TRP A 21 -8.59 21.91 -29.08
N ILE A 22 -7.27 22.02 -29.21
CA ILE A 22 -6.30 21.28 -28.38
C ILE A 22 -6.32 21.86 -26.96
N GLN A 23 -6.30 23.18 -26.83
CA GLN A 23 -6.33 23.87 -25.54
C GLN A 23 -7.65 23.61 -24.80
N GLU A 24 -8.77 23.63 -25.52
CA GLU A 24 -10.09 23.27 -24.97
C GLU A 24 -10.09 21.81 -24.48
N PHE A 25 -9.58 20.87 -25.29
CA PHE A 25 -9.48 19.47 -24.89
C PHE A 25 -8.62 19.28 -23.63
N GLU A 26 -7.43 19.89 -23.59
CA GLU A 26 -6.53 19.82 -22.43
C GLU A 26 -7.18 20.39 -21.17
N SER A 27 -7.92 21.50 -21.30
CA SER A 27 -8.64 22.10 -20.17
C SER A 27 -9.76 21.19 -19.63
N ILE A 28 -10.47 20.51 -20.52
CA ILE A 28 -11.52 19.57 -20.15
C ILE A 28 -10.90 18.33 -19.49
N ASP A 29 -9.88 17.74 -20.09
CA ASP A 29 -9.20 16.54 -19.59
C ASP A 29 -8.57 16.76 -18.21
N TYR A 30 -7.98 17.94 -17.97
CA TYR A 30 -7.45 18.32 -16.67
C TYR A 30 -8.50 18.22 -15.55
N ASN A 31 -9.75 18.62 -15.80
CA ASN A 31 -10.83 18.51 -14.82
C ASN A 31 -11.20 17.05 -14.50
N TYR A 32 -10.93 16.13 -15.42
CA TYR A 32 -11.16 14.70 -15.24
C TYR A 32 -9.98 13.95 -14.62
N LYS A 33 -8.83 14.60 -14.44
CA LYS A 33 -7.62 13.97 -13.88
C LYS A 33 -7.88 13.23 -12.57
N GLN A 34 -8.71 13.80 -11.70
CA GLN A 34 -9.08 13.21 -10.41
C GLN A 34 -9.77 11.83 -10.52
N PHE A 35 -10.32 11.48 -11.69
CA PHE A 35 -10.99 10.21 -11.96
C PHE A 35 -10.09 9.18 -12.63
N TYR A 36 -8.90 9.56 -13.10
CA TYR A 36 -7.95 8.62 -13.66
C TYR A 36 -7.25 7.82 -12.56
N ASN A 37 -6.96 6.56 -12.85
CA ASN A 37 -6.18 5.72 -11.97
C ASN A 37 -4.74 6.17 -12.01
N GLU A 38 -4.17 6.42 -10.84
CA GLU A 38 -2.78 6.78 -10.67
C GLU A 38 -2.07 5.72 -9.82
N VAL A 39 -0.77 5.59 -10.04
CA VAL A 39 0.11 4.79 -9.21
C VAL A 39 0.20 5.41 -7.81
N ILE A 40 0.34 4.56 -6.80
CA ILE A 40 0.42 4.97 -5.41
C ILE A 40 1.90 5.16 -5.08
N GLY A 41 2.29 6.41 -4.83
CA GLY A 41 3.65 6.78 -4.39
C GLY A 41 3.79 6.88 -2.88
N ASP A 42 2.71 7.14 -2.16
CA ASP A 42 2.66 7.19 -0.71
C ASP A 42 1.37 6.53 -0.18
N ILE A 43 1.39 6.12 1.09
CA ILE A 43 0.21 5.54 1.73
C ILE A 43 0.13 5.90 3.21
N LYS A 44 -1.10 6.07 3.70
CA LYS A 44 -1.37 6.31 5.11
C LYS A 44 -1.15 5.04 5.93
N ILE A 45 -0.41 5.16 7.03
CA ILE A 45 -0.23 4.12 8.03
C ILE A 45 -1.01 4.53 9.28
N CYS A 46 -1.92 3.67 9.72
CA CYS A 46 -2.72 3.86 10.93
C CYS A 46 -2.33 2.80 11.98
N SER A 47 -1.52 3.19 12.95
CA SER A 47 -1.11 2.35 14.07
C SER A 47 -2.09 2.48 15.23
N ILE A 48 -2.79 1.40 15.55
CA ILE A 48 -3.80 1.34 16.61
C ILE A 48 -3.22 0.56 17.79
N TYR A 49 -3.22 1.16 18.97
CA TYR A 49 -2.68 0.56 20.19
C TYR A 49 -3.81 0.12 21.11
N VAL A 50 -3.77 -1.16 21.47
CA VAL A 50 -4.75 -1.82 22.34
C VAL A 50 -4.08 -2.18 23.66
N ASP A 51 -4.70 -1.76 24.75
CA ASP A 51 -4.25 -2.04 26.11
C ASP A 51 -4.59 -3.49 26.53
N LYS A 52 -4.16 -3.87 27.74
CA LYS A 52 -4.43 -5.20 28.30
C LYS A 52 -5.92 -5.49 28.59
N ASN A 53 -6.74 -4.45 28.64
CA ASN A 53 -8.18 -4.54 28.89
C ASN A 53 -8.97 -4.54 27.57
N ASN A 54 -8.30 -4.65 26.42
CA ASN A 54 -8.86 -4.58 25.07
C ASN A 54 -9.46 -3.21 24.70
N ASN A 55 -9.05 -2.14 25.36
CA ASN A 55 -9.41 -0.78 24.98
C ASN A 55 -8.40 -0.21 23.99
N ILE A 56 -8.87 0.58 23.03
CA ILE A 56 -7.99 1.39 22.19
C ILE A 56 -7.48 2.54 23.04
N GLU A 57 -6.19 2.56 23.34
CA GLU A 57 -5.56 3.63 24.13
C GLU A 57 -5.01 4.75 23.25
N ASN A 58 -4.58 4.44 22.03
CA ASN A 58 -3.97 5.41 21.14
C ASN A 58 -4.14 5.02 19.67
N ILE A 59 -4.22 6.02 18.79
CA ILE A 59 -4.19 5.87 17.34
C ILE A 59 -3.17 6.87 16.82
N LYS A 60 -2.13 6.37 16.15
CA LYS A 60 -1.11 7.19 15.49
C LYS A 60 -1.26 7.04 13.99
N GLN A 61 -1.27 8.17 13.29
CA GLN A 61 -1.29 8.20 11.83
C GLN A 61 0.00 8.83 11.32
N GLU A 62 0.56 8.24 10.27
CA GLU A 62 1.73 8.77 9.57
C GLU A 62 1.61 8.46 8.07
N LEU A 63 2.23 9.30 7.24
CA LEU A 63 2.33 9.06 5.81
C LEU A 63 3.64 8.30 5.53
N LEU A 64 3.56 7.23 4.75
CA LEU A 64 4.71 6.47 4.28
C LEU A 64 4.92 6.76 2.79
N GLU A 65 6.02 7.43 2.46
CA GLU A 65 6.52 7.48 1.08
C GLU A 65 7.09 6.10 0.71
N LEU A 66 6.62 5.55 -0.41
CA LEU A 66 7.02 4.24 -0.87
C LEU A 66 8.34 4.31 -1.62
N SER A 67 9.26 3.39 -1.30
CA SER A 67 10.51 3.25 -2.05
C SER A 67 10.27 2.80 -3.51
N LYS A 68 9.15 2.11 -3.74
CA LYS A 68 8.70 1.68 -5.07
C LYS A 68 7.19 1.88 -5.16
N GLU A 69 6.75 2.53 -6.23
CA GLU A 69 5.34 2.73 -6.52
C GLU A 69 4.55 1.42 -6.44
N ASN A 70 3.33 1.49 -5.90
CA ASN A 70 2.40 0.37 -5.76
C ASN A 70 2.93 -0.81 -4.92
N LEU A 71 4.01 -0.63 -4.16
CA LEU A 71 4.58 -1.71 -3.35
C LEU A 71 5.08 -1.19 -2.01
N ILE A 72 4.52 -1.74 -0.93
CA ILE A 72 5.11 -1.59 0.40
C ILE A 72 6.09 -2.73 0.59
N THR A 73 7.36 -2.41 0.73
CA THR A 73 8.41 -3.41 0.94
C THR A 73 8.32 -3.99 2.36
N LYS A 74 8.78 -5.22 2.49
CA LYS A 74 8.92 -5.90 3.77
C LYS A 74 9.78 -5.08 4.74
N GLU A 75 10.84 -4.46 4.25
CA GLU A 75 11.75 -3.63 5.03
C GLU A 75 11.04 -2.42 5.63
N GLU A 76 10.21 -1.72 4.86
CA GLU A 76 9.39 -0.59 5.32
C GLU A 76 8.41 -1.03 6.42
N ILE A 77 7.71 -2.14 6.20
CA ILE A 77 6.76 -2.68 7.19
C ILE A 77 7.47 -3.03 8.49
N ILE A 78 8.61 -3.72 8.41
CA ILE A 78 9.42 -4.09 9.58
C ILE A 78 9.93 -2.84 10.31
N LYS A 79 10.35 -1.81 9.57
CA LYS A 79 10.82 -0.54 10.13
C LYS A 79 9.69 0.13 10.93
N ILE A 80 8.50 0.25 10.37
CA ILE A 80 7.32 0.83 11.02
C ILE A 80 6.95 0.02 12.28
N ILE A 81 6.90 -1.31 12.18
CA ILE A 81 6.58 -2.17 13.32
C ILE A 81 7.58 -1.97 14.46
N LYS A 82 8.88 -1.90 14.14
CA LYS A 82 9.93 -1.70 15.15
C LYS A 82 9.83 -0.32 15.80
N GLN A 83 9.63 0.73 15.01
CA GLN A 83 9.50 2.10 15.50
C GLN A 83 8.29 2.26 16.43
N ASN A 84 7.19 1.59 16.12
CA ASN A 84 5.94 1.64 16.89
C ASN A 84 5.84 0.53 17.96
N SER A 85 6.87 -0.32 18.14
CA SER A 85 6.86 -1.39 19.14
C SER A 85 7.00 -0.90 20.59
N VAL A 86 7.43 0.35 20.78
CA VAL A 86 7.53 1.00 22.09
C VAL A 86 6.83 2.35 22.00
N SER A 87 5.79 2.53 22.81
CA SER A 87 5.05 3.79 22.90
C SER A 87 4.84 4.11 24.38
N GLN A 88 5.10 5.36 24.78
CA GLN A 88 4.85 5.84 26.16
C GLN A 88 5.43 4.93 27.27
N LYS A 89 6.65 4.40 27.07
CA LYS A 89 7.35 3.43 27.96
C LYS A 89 6.70 2.04 28.07
N LYS A 90 5.60 1.79 27.38
CA LYS A 90 5.00 0.47 27.24
C LYS A 90 5.55 -0.23 26.00
N ARG A 91 5.60 -1.56 26.05
CA ARG A 91 5.98 -2.41 24.92
C ARG A 91 4.75 -3.02 24.31
N TYR A 92 4.70 -3.01 22.99
CA TYR A 92 3.62 -3.61 22.22
C TYR A 92 4.16 -4.69 21.30
N THR A 93 3.27 -5.61 20.95
CA THR A 93 3.47 -6.57 19.87
C THR A 93 2.49 -6.32 18.76
N LEU A 94 2.94 -6.57 17.54
CA LEU A 94 2.03 -6.69 16.41
C LEU A 94 0.97 -7.76 16.70
N LEU A 95 -0.29 -7.35 16.63
CA LEU A 95 -1.46 -8.21 16.73
C LEU A 95 -1.93 -8.61 15.32
N SER A 96 -2.15 -7.62 14.45
CA SER A 96 -2.61 -7.84 13.09
C SER A 96 -2.21 -6.70 12.17
N LEU A 97 -2.16 -7.01 10.88
CA LEU A 97 -1.85 -6.08 9.80
C LEU A 97 -2.97 -6.17 8.76
N LEU A 98 -3.62 -5.05 8.48
CA LEU A 98 -4.71 -4.97 7.51
C LEU A 98 -4.34 -4.00 6.40
N LYS A 99 -4.62 -4.39 5.16
CA LYS A 99 -4.44 -3.58 3.96
C LYS A 99 -5.80 -3.14 3.47
N TYR A 100 -6.02 -1.83 3.44
CA TYR A 100 -7.15 -1.22 2.77
C TYR A 100 -6.67 -0.54 1.48
N ASN A 101 -7.05 -1.10 0.33
CA ASN A 101 -6.66 -0.58 -0.97
C ASN A 101 -7.85 -0.66 -1.92
N ILE A 102 -8.32 0.51 -2.35
CA ILE A 102 -9.46 0.63 -3.25
C ILE A 102 -8.94 0.60 -4.69
N ASP A 103 -9.39 -0.36 -5.48
CA ASP A 103 -9.01 -0.52 -6.88
C ASP A 103 -10.20 -0.33 -7.84
N LEU A 104 -11.16 0.48 -7.41
CA LEU A 104 -12.35 0.80 -8.18
C LEU A 104 -11.97 1.72 -9.36
N ASP A 105 -12.37 1.33 -10.56
CA ASP A 105 -12.22 2.16 -11.76
C ASP A 105 -13.39 3.15 -11.89
N ALA A 106 -13.14 4.34 -12.49
CA ALA A 106 -14.15 5.39 -12.62
C ALA A 106 -15.41 4.90 -13.34
N SER A 107 -15.26 4.05 -14.37
CA SER A 107 -16.35 3.44 -15.12
C SER A 107 -17.25 2.57 -14.25
N ASN A 108 -16.68 1.98 -13.20
CA ASN A 108 -17.35 1.04 -12.31
C ASN A 108 -17.93 1.72 -11.05
N VAL A 109 -17.61 2.98 -10.79
CA VAL A 109 -18.15 3.72 -9.62
C VAL A 109 -19.67 3.78 -9.65
N ILE A 110 -20.26 4.09 -10.80
CA ILE A 110 -21.73 4.16 -10.94
C ILE A 110 -22.36 2.79 -10.68
N HIS A 111 -21.74 1.72 -11.17
CA HIS A 111 -22.20 0.36 -10.94
C HIS A 111 -22.10 -0.02 -9.46
N TYR A 112 -21.00 0.36 -8.80
CA TYR A 112 -20.81 0.16 -7.36
C TYR A 112 -21.88 0.87 -6.53
N LEU A 113 -22.22 2.13 -6.87
CA LEU A 113 -23.26 2.91 -6.19
C LEU A 113 -24.68 2.33 -6.40
N LYS A 114 -24.93 1.73 -7.58
CA LYS A 114 -26.23 1.16 -7.94
C LYS A 114 -26.44 -0.26 -7.39
N GLN A 115 -25.40 -0.96 -6.97
CA GLN A 115 -25.53 -2.28 -6.37
C GLN A 115 -26.30 -2.20 -5.05
N GLN A 116 -27.27 -3.12 -4.87
CA GLN A 116 -27.97 -3.24 -3.60
C GLN A 116 -27.02 -3.77 -2.52
N LYS A 117 -27.18 -3.29 -1.27
CA LYS A 117 -26.34 -3.68 -0.11
C LYS A 117 -26.17 -5.20 0.10
N LYS A 118 -27.11 -6.03 -0.38
CA LYS A 118 -27.02 -7.50 -0.32
C LYS A 118 -25.97 -8.13 -1.27
N GLN A 119 -25.51 -7.39 -2.30
CA GLN A 119 -24.55 -7.89 -3.30
C GLN A 119 -23.13 -7.37 -3.09
N LEU A 120 -22.94 -6.31 -2.30
CA LEU A 120 -21.61 -5.85 -1.93
C LEU A 120 -20.96 -6.91 -1.01
N LYS A 121 -19.87 -7.52 -1.48
CA LYS A 121 -18.95 -8.25 -0.60
C LYS A 121 -18.40 -7.22 0.40
N SER A 122 -18.77 -7.37 1.67
CA SER A 122 -18.44 -6.44 2.76
C SER A 122 -16.94 -6.16 2.92
N ASP A 123 -16.08 -7.07 2.44
CA ASP A 123 -14.63 -7.01 2.62
C ASP A 123 -13.85 -6.83 1.30
N ALA A 124 -14.48 -6.28 0.25
CA ALA A 124 -13.86 -6.25 -1.09
C ALA A 124 -12.47 -5.57 -1.12
N TYR A 125 -12.26 -4.55 -0.30
CA TYR A 125 -11.05 -3.72 -0.32
C TYR A 125 -10.21 -3.81 0.96
N LEU A 126 -10.74 -4.43 2.03
CA LEU A 126 -10.04 -4.61 3.30
C LEU A 126 -9.59 -6.06 3.43
N SER A 127 -8.28 -6.27 3.52
CA SER A 127 -7.69 -7.61 3.55
C SER A 127 -6.71 -7.78 4.71
N LEU A 128 -6.74 -8.96 5.33
CA LEU A 128 -5.77 -9.34 6.36
C LEU A 128 -4.45 -9.76 5.71
N VAL A 129 -3.36 -9.10 6.09
CA VAL A 129 -2.01 -9.46 5.67
C VAL A 129 -1.49 -10.55 6.61
N LYS A 130 -1.47 -11.79 6.12
CA LYS A 130 -1.15 -12.99 6.92
C LYS A 130 0.32 -13.04 7.34
N ASN A 131 1.22 -12.60 6.47
CA ASN A 131 2.67 -12.68 6.66
C ASN A 131 3.30 -11.30 6.46
N ILE A 132 4.35 -11.01 7.22
CA ILE A 132 5.16 -9.79 7.02
C ILE A 132 6.06 -10.01 5.80
N ASP A 133 5.55 -9.61 4.65
CA ASP A 133 6.22 -9.65 3.36
C ASP A 133 5.83 -8.42 2.53
N ASN A 134 6.34 -8.32 1.31
CA ASN A 134 5.97 -7.26 0.38
C ASN A 134 4.44 -7.22 0.16
N ILE A 135 3.85 -6.04 0.31
CA ILE A 135 2.42 -5.82 0.15
C ILE A 135 2.20 -5.08 -1.17
N PRO A 136 1.66 -5.75 -2.21
CA PRO A 136 1.29 -5.08 -3.45
C PRO A 136 0.03 -4.24 -3.25
N LEU A 137 0.04 -3.05 -3.87
CA LEU A 137 -1.08 -2.12 -3.98
C LEU A 137 -1.49 -2.02 -5.45
N ASN A 138 -2.80 -2.01 -5.69
CA ASN A 138 -3.36 -1.74 -7.00
C ASN A 138 -3.49 -0.23 -7.16
N SER A 139 -3.26 0.27 -8.38
CA SER A 139 -3.53 1.67 -8.71
C SER A 139 -4.97 2.03 -8.39
N THR A 140 -5.18 3.27 -7.98
CA THR A 140 -6.46 3.78 -7.48
C THR A 140 -6.78 5.09 -8.20
N ILE A 141 -8.06 5.37 -8.41
CA ILE A 141 -8.53 6.70 -8.83
C ILE A 141 -7.86 7.76 -7.96
N ASN A 142 -7.29 8.81 -8.56
CA ASN A 142 -6.57 9.88 -7.86
C ASN A 142 -7.36 10.43 -6.65
N MET A 143 -8.65 10.73 -6.81
CA MET A 143 -9.53 11.21 -5.74
C MET A 143 -9.66 10.24 -4.53
N MET A 144 -9.41 8.95 -4.72
CA MET A 144 -9.56 7.92 -3.67
C MET A 144 -8.22 7.47 -3.06
N GLN A 145 -7.08 8.03 -3.51
CA GLN A 145 -5.76 7.63 -3.00
C GLN A 145 -5.62 7.83 -1.49
N ASP A 146 -6.15 8.94 -0.96
CA ASP A 146 -6.13 9.27 0.48
C ASP A 146 -6.86 8.25 1.37
N LEU A 147 -7.71 7.41 0.77
CA LEU A 147 -8.43 6.37 1.50
C LEU A 147 -7.53 5.14 1.72
N ASN A 148 -6.59 4.87 0.81
CA ASN A 148 -5.68 3.74 0.92
C ASN A 148 -4.91 3.83 2.23
N THR A 149 -5.01 2.78 3.04
CA THR A 149 -4.49 2.79 4.41
C THR A 149 -4.01 1.40 4.82
N ILE A 150 -2.86 1.34 5.47
CA ILE A 150 -2.43 0.15 6.22
C ILE A 150 -2.77 0.34 7.68
N PHE A 151 -3.57 -0.56 8.23
CA PHE A 151 -3.86 -0.59 9.65
C PHE A 151 -2.93 -1.60 10.33
N ILE A 152 -2.24 -1.14 11.37
CA ILE A 152 -1.36 -1.96 12.18
C ILE A 152 -1.89 -1.96 13.60
N LEU A 153 -2.34 -3.12 14.06
CA LEU A 153 -2.85 -3.26 15.42
C LEU A 153 -1.71 -3.75 16.31
N PHE A 154 -1.52 -3.05 17.42
CA PHE A 154 -0.51 -3.32 18.43
C PHE A 154 -1.20 -3.68 19.74
N TYR A 155 -0.77 -4.76 20.39
CA TYR A 155 -1.30 -5.19 21.68
C TYR A 155 -0.24 -5.06 22.77
N GLU A 156 -0.63 -4.50 23.92
CA GLU A 156 0.28 -4.27 25.05
C GLU A 156 0.82 -5.59 25.64
N LYS A 157 2.14 -5.70 25.78
CA LYS A 157 2.80 -6.85 26.40
C LYS A 157 2.73 -6.80 27.93
N TYR A 158 2.60 -7.96 28.55
CA TYR A 158 2.98 -8.14 29.95
C TYR A 158 4.50 -8.03 30.07
N MET A 159 4.98 -7.07 30.86
CA MET A 159 6.38 -7.04 31.28
C MET A 159 6.59 -8.16 32.30
N SER A 160 6.87 -9.38 31.84
CA SER A 160 7.42 -10.40 32.73
C SER A 160 8.87 -10.01 33.03
N SER A 161 9.19 -9.83 34.31
CA SER A 161 10.56 -9.50 34.77
C SER A 161 11.55 -10.65 34.61
N ASN A 162 11.12 -11.82 34.12
CA ASN A 162 11.91 -13.04 34.13
C ASN A 162 12.25 -13.47 32.70
N ASN A 163 13.25 -12.82 32.10
CA ASN A 163 13.94 -13.33 30.89
C ASN A 163 14.84 -14.53 31.24
N ILE A 164 14.29 -15.54 31.90
CA ILE A 164 15.00 -16.79 32.17
C ILE A 164 14.61 -17.74 31.04
N THR A 165 15.40 -17.80 29.98
CA THR A 165 15.30 -18.92 29.05
C THR A 165 15.61 -20.19 29.82
N LYS A 166 14.65 -21.13 29.91
CA LYS A 166 14.94 -22.46 30.45
C LYS A 166 16.10 -23.04 29.64
N LYS A 167 17.24 -23.25 30.29
CA LYS A 167 18.42 -23.86 29.69
C LYS A 167 18.04 -25.26 29.20
N VAL A 168 17.98 -25.44 27.88
CA VAL A 168 17.67 -26.73 27.26
C VAL A 168 18.94 -27.58 27.30
N TYR A 169 18.92 -28.64 28.09
CA TYR A 169 19.96 -29.66 28.07
C TYR A 169 19.62 -30.67 26.98
N ILE A 170 20.31 -30.60 25.84
CA ILE A 170 20.20 -31.61 24.80
C ILE A 170 20.98 -32.83 25.26
N GLN A 171 20.27 -33.85 25.74
CA GLN A 171 20.87 -35.15 26.03
C GLN A 171 21.07 -35.89 24.70
N ASN A 172 22.33 -36.03 24.29
CA ASN A 172 22.71 -36.86 23.16
C ASN A 172 22.48 -38.33 23.54
N HIS A 173 21.29 -38.86 23.26
CA HIS A 173 21.05 -40.30 23.37
C HIS A 173 21.99 -41.01 22.40
N THR A 174 22.90 -41.82 22.96
CA THR A 174 23.85 -42.63 22.23
C THR A 174 23.13 -43.64 21.35
N LYS A 175 23.62 -43.78 20.11
CA LYS A 175 23.09 -44.61 19.01
C LYS A 175 22.55 -45.96 19.51
N THR A 176 21.26 -46.23 19.29
CA THR A 176 20.70 -47.58 19.38
C THR A 176 21.40 -48.48 18.36
N LYS A 177 22.23 -49.42 18.83
CA LYS A 177 22.78 -50.49 17.99
C LYS A 177 21.62 -51.35 17.48
N LYS A 178 21.27 -51.23 16.18
CA LYS A 178 20.38 -52.17 15.49
C LYS A 178 20.99 -53.58 15.60
N LYS A 179 20.36 -54.48 16.38
CA LYS A 179 20.66 -55.92 16.31
C LYS A 179 20.17 -56.41 14.95
N GLN A 180 21.08 -56.87 14.08
CA GLN A 180 20.70 -57.60 12.88
C GLN A 180 20.32 -59.03 13.28
N LEU A 181 19.15 -59.49 12.82
CA LEU A 181 18.70 -60.87 12.99
C LEU A 181 19.54 -61.78 12.09
N LYS A 182 20.15 -62.83 12.66
CA LYS A 182 20.73 -63.92 11.87
C LYS A 182 19.60 -64.80 11.36
N VAL A 183 19.51 -64.93 10.04
CA VAL A 183 18.65 -65.93 9.38
C VAL A 183 19.37 -67.28 9.49
N SER A 184 18.66 -68.30 9.96
CA SER A 184 19.09 -69.71 9.96
C SER A 184 18.66 -70.41 8.69
#